data_AF-A0A923KIP0-F1
#
_entry.id   AF-A0A923KIP0-F1
#
_cell.length_a   1.000
_cell.length_b   1.000
_cell.length_c   1.000
_cell.angle_alpha   90.00
_cell.angle_beta   90.00
_cell.angle_gamma   90.00
#
_symmetry.space_group_name_H-M   'P 1'
#
loop_
_entity.id
_entity.type
_entity.pdbx_description
1 polymer ?
#
loop_
_entity_poly.entity_id
_entity_poly.type
_entity_poly.pdbx_seq_one_letter_code
_entity_poly.pdbx_strand_id
1 'polypeptide(L)'
;MKWLVFAFAFIGLFSCSSNSEIDTNSEEDTMEMENQADKLPNILLVIADDMGLDATPGYNIGTEKPNMPHLQKLMDTGIRFNNLWSNPTCTPTRGTILTGKYGFRTNVLAVDDPLSTSETSLQKYLDLNTDNAYAHAVIGKWHLSRSASHPNDMGVGYYAGFTGGGVSSYSDWMLNVNGTRTTSTEYTTSKFTDLAIDWVDQQSKPWFLWLAYNAPHTPFHLPPNNLHSKGALPADETSINTNPLPYYLAMLEALDTEMGRLINSLSEEEKENTIIIFIGDNGTPGQVAQEYNSRRVKGSVYQGGVNVPMIVSGKGVERINAIENALINTTDLFATIADIAGTGITEVHDSKSFKTLFSNTLLNFRDYTYAETEDLTIRNNTHKYIVFDNGAEALYNLGSNPLENPNLLNPNQLPLNDTDESIKNELSSKLTEIRN
;
A
#
# COMPACT_ATOMS: atom_id res chain seq x y z
N MET A 1 79.82 -9.49 29.39
CA MET A 1 78.72 -10.25 30.02
C MET A 1 78.17 -11.15 28.91
N LYS A 2 78.54 -12.42 28.69
CA LYS A 2 78.38 -13.67 29.51
C LYS A 2 76.98 -13.70 30.15
N TRP A 3 76.06 -14.65 29.90
CA TRP A 3 76.06 -16.11 29.67
C TRP A 3 74.93 -16.47 28.66
N LEU A 4 74.96 -17.44 27.71
CA LEU A 4 75.23 -18.89 27.63
C LEU A 4 74.15 -19.79 28.28
N VAL A 5 73.70 -20.81 27.50
CA VAL A 5 73.14 -22.17 27.82
C VAL A 5 71.64 -22.37 27.45
N PHE A 6 71.09 -23.45 26.85
CA PHE A 6 71.40 -24.75 26.17
C PHE A 6 70.07 -25.14 25.44
N ALA A 7 69.98 -25.62 24.19
CA ALA A 7 70.16 -26.98 23.63
C ALA A 7 69.20 -28.11 24.10
N PHE A 8 68.81 -28.96 23.13
CA PHE A 8 68.20 -30.33 23.16
C PHE A 8 66.66 -30.46 23.11
N ALA A 9 66.03 -31.40 22.41
CA ALA A 9 66.48 -32.56 21.61
C ALA A 9 65.38 -33.02 20.61
N PHE A 10 65.84 -33.74 19.60
CA PHE A 10 65.14 -34.47 18.53
C PHE A 10 64.58 -35.83 19.01
N ILE A 11 63.89 -36.56 18.09
CA ILE A 11 63.61 -38.03 17.98
C ILE A 11 62.09 -38.33 17.99
N GLY A 12 61.49 -39.11 17.08
CA GLY A 12 61.96 -39.99 16.00
C GLY A 12 60.82 -40.26 14.99
N LEU A 13 61.11 -40.43 13.69
CA LEU A 13 61.42 -41.66 12.95
C LEU A 13 60.24 -42.65 12.81
N PHE A 14 59.73 -42.83 11.58
CA PHE A 14 59.61 -44.07 10.77
C PHE A 14 59.00 -43.64 9.40
N SER A 15 59.72 -43.71 8.26
CA SER A 15 59.95 -44.89 7.38
C SER A 15 58.65 -45.30 6.64
N CYS A 16 58.55 -45.60 5.35
CA CYS A 16 59.44 -45.84 4.20
C CYS A 16 58.57 -45.65 2.94
N SER A 17 59.04 -44.99 1.88
CA SER A 17 59.63 -45.59 0.66
C SER A 17 58.65 -45.79 -0.51
N SER A 18 58.84 -44.91 -1.49
CA SER A 18 59.02 -45.15 -2.94
C SER A 18 57.88 -45.67 -3.84
N ASN A 19 57.85 -44.99 -5.00
CA ASN A 19 57.34 -45.38 -6.32
C ASN A 19 55.82 -45.38 -6.49
N SER A 20 55.24 -44.89 -7.57
CA SER A 20 55.62 -44.10 -8.75
C SER A 20 54.33 -43.99 -9.57
N GLU A 21 54.28 -43.04 -10.51
CA GLU A 21 53.28 -42.87 -11.59
C GLU A 21 52.17 -41.84 -11.33
N ILE A 22 52.40 -40.66 -11.93
CA ILE A 22 51.54 -39.96 -12.89
C ILE A 22 50.02 -40.06 -12.61
N ASP A 23 49.39 -38.94 -12.27
CA ASP A 23 48.31 -38.45 -13.14
C ASP A 23 48.00 -36.96 -12.95
N THR A 24 47.62 -36.39 -14.09
CA THR A 24 47.34 -34.99 -14.40
C THR A 24 46.05 -34.48 -13.79
N ASN A 25 46.12 -33.30 -13.15
CA ASN A 25 45.19 -32.15 -13.28
C ASN A 25 45.23 -31.33 -11.99
N SER A 26 45.98 -30.23 -12.01
CA SER A 26 45.73 -29.13 -11.08
C SER A 26 44.50 -28.38 -11.58
N GLU A 27 43.33 -28.79 -11.11
CA GLU A 27 42.16 -27.92 -11.14
C GLU A 27 42.44 -26.79 -10.14
N GLU A 28 42.62 -25.59 -10.67
CA GLU A 28 42.53 -24.36 -9.90
C GLU A 28 41.13 -24.31 -9.29
N ASP A 29 41.08 -24.47 -7.98
CA ASP A 29 39.87 -24.29 -7.18
C ASP A 29 39.57 -22.79 -7.11
N THR A 30 39.10 -22.23 -8.22
CA THR A 30 38.47 -20.91 -8.24
C THR A 30 37.11 -21.06 -7.58
N MET A 31 37.06 -20.83 -6.27
CA MET A 31 35.82 -20.47 -5.60
C MET A 31 35.26 -19.23 -6.30
N GLU A 32 34.29 -19.44 -7.18
CA GLU A 32 33.42 -18.37 -7.65
C GLU A 32 32.69 -17.83 -6.42
N MET A 33 33.20 -16.72 -5.89
CA MET A 33 32.35 -15.82 -5.13
C MET A 33 31.30 -15.31 -6.12
N GLU A 34 30.15 -15.98 -6.15
CA GLU A 34 28.93 -15.39 -6.69
C GLU A 34 28.75 -14.04 -5.99
N ASN A 35 29.10 -12.99 -6.71
CA ASN A 35 28.70 -11.65 -6.37
C ASN A 35 27.18 -11.68 -6.45
N GLN A 36 26.49 -11.82 -5.31
CA GLN A 36 25.05 -11.61 -5.21
C GLN A 36 24.79 -10.15 -5.62
N ALA A 37 24.69 -9.91 -6.92
CA ALA A 37 23.89 -8.80 -7.41
C ALA A 37 22.51 -9.05 -6.80
N ASP A 38 22.12 -8.22 -5.83
CA ASP A 38 20.88 -8.39 -5.08
C ASP A 38 19.74 -8.69 -6.07
N LYS A 39 19.20 -9.91 -6.01
CA LYS A 39 18.02 -10.28 -6.80
C LYS A 39 16.95 -9.20 -6.56
N LEU A 40 16.38 -8.68 -7.66
CA LEU A 40 15.27 -7.73 -7.60
C LEU A 40 14.14 -8.31 -6.72
N PRO A 41 13.57 -7.52 -5.80
CA PRO A 41 12.59 -8.03 -4.84
C PRO A 41 11.24 -8.27 -5.49
N ASN A 42 10.46 -9.18 -4.93
CA ASN A 42 9.03 -9.25 -5.21
C ASN A 42 8.31 -8.08 -4.52
N ILE A 43 7.20 -7.61 -5.09
CA ILE A 43 6.45 -6.46 -4.60
C ILE A 43 4.98 -6.86 -4.49
N LEU A 44 4.45 -6.86 -3.28
CA LEU A 44 3.04 -7.09 -2.99
C LEU A 44 2.39 -5.78 -2.50
N LEU A 45 1.51 -5.21 -3.31
CA LEU A 45 0.63 -4.10 -2.92
C LEU A 45 -0.76 -4.67 -2.57
N VAL A 46 -1.13 -4.61 -1.30
CA VAL A 46 -2.47 -4.98 -0.80
C VAL A 46 -3.30 -3.72 -0.59
N ILE A 47 -4.48 -3.66 -1.20
CA ILE A 47 -5.42 -2.56 -1.06
C ILE A 47 -6.73 -3.07 -0.44
N ALA A 48 -7.12 -2.50 0.69
CA ALA A 48 -8.45 -2.65 1.27
C ALA A 48 -9.36 -1.49 0.81
N ASP A 49 -10.58 -1.83 0.41
CA ASP A 49 -11.56 -0.88 -0.16
C ASP A 49 -12.48 -0.36 0.95
N ASP A 50 -12.48 0.95 1.19
CA ASP A 50 -13.20 1.62 2.30
C ASP A 50 -12.66 1.34 3.71
N MET A 51 -11.34 1.26 3.86
CA MET A 51 -10.69 1.10 5.17
C MET A 51 -9.98 2.39 5.61
N GLY A 52 -10.59 3.13 6.54
CA GLY A 52 -9.97 4.29 7.18
C GLY A 52 -9.21 3.94 8.47
N LEU A 53 -8.53 4.95 9.04
CA LEU A 53 -7.73 4.79 10.27
C LEU A 53 -8.55 4.34 11.49
N ASP A 54 -9.80 4.80 11.59
CA ASP A 54 -10.73 4.49 12.68
C ASP A 54 -11.10 3.01 12.75
N ALA A 55 -11.05 2.31 11.62
CA ALA A 55 -11.24 0.86 11.53
C ALA A 55 -9.95 0.04 11.62
N THR A 56 -8.78 0.68 11.63
CA THR A 56 -7.49 -0.02 11.49
C THR A 56 -6.80 -0.22 12.84
N PRO A 57 -6.38 -1.44 13.21
CA PRO A 57 -5.56 -1.67 14.40
C PRO A 57 -4.26 -0.86 14.38
N GLY A 58 -3.74 -0.50 15.55
CA GLY A 58 -2.50 0.28 15.68
C GLY A 58 -2.66 1.80 15.52
N TYR A 59 -3.78 2.31 15.01
CA TYR A 59 -4.04 3.76 14.96
C TYR A 59 -4.90 4.22 16.14
N ASN A 60 -4.55 5.36 16.72
CA ASN A 60 -5.16 5.92 17.94
C ASN A 60 -6.46 6.69 17.66
N ILE A 61 -7.35 6.11 16.88
CA ILE A 61 -8.67 6.66 16.55
C ILE A 61 -9.64 5.52 16.31
N GLY A 62 -10.90 5.67 16.71
CA GLY A 62 -11.92 4.63 16.62
C GLY A 62 -11.84 3.67 17.81
N THR A 63 -13.01 3.29 18.31
CA THR A 63 -13.15 2.56 19.58
C THR A 63 -13.13 1.04 19.42
N GLU A 64 -13.76 0.52 18.37
CA GLU A 64 -13.83 -0.90 18.07
C GLU A 64 -12.91 -1.24 16.89
N LYS A 65 -12.07 -2.25 17.08
CA LYS A 65 -11.08 -2.70 16.08
C LYS A 65 -11.35 -4.15 15.66
N PRO A 66 -11.09 -4.50 14.39
CA PRO A 66 -11.09 -5.89 13.94
C PRO A 66 -9.86 -6.62 14.48
N ASN A 67 -9.97 -7.93 14.72
CA ASN A 67 -8.81 -8.76 15.03
C ASN A 67 -8.04 -9.11 13.75
N MET A 68 -6.99 -8.33 13.43
CA MET A 68 -6.18 -8.49 12.22
C MET A 68 -4.73 -8.87 12.57
N PRO A 69 -4.46 -10.11 13.02
CA PRO A 69 -3.13 -10.53 13.47
C PRO A 69 -2.06 -10.49 12.37
N HIS A 70 -2.41 -10.69 11.10
CA HIS A 70 -1.42 -10.65 10.02
C HIS A 70 -1.00 -9.20 9.71
N LEU A 71 -1.96 -8.27 9.67
CA LEU A 71 -1.67 -6.84 9.55
C LEU A 71 -0.85 -6.33 10.75
N GLN A 72 -1.19 -6.76 11.96
CA GLN A 72 -0.41 -6.41 13.15
C GLN A 72 1.02 -6.94 13.05
N LYS A 73 1.21 -8.18 12.56
CA LYS A 73 2.56 -8.72 12.29
C LYS A 73 3.34 -7.85 11.31
N LEU A 74 2.71 -7.38 10.22
CA LEU A 74 3.36 -6.45 9.27
C LEU A 74 3.76 -5.13 9.94
N MET A 75 2.97 -4.61 10.89
CA MET A 75 3.36 -3.43 11.67
C MET A 75 4.55 -3.73 12.59
N ASP A 76 4.51 -4.87 13.27
CA ASP A 76 5.54 -5.27 14.23
C ASP A 76 6.89 -5.56 13.53
N THR A 77 6.86 -6.02 12.27
CA THR A 77 8.05 -6.29 11.45
C THR A 77 8.37 -5.21 10.42
N GLY A 78 7.75 -4.04 10.53
CA GLY A 78 7.90 -2.99 9.53
C GLY A 78 7.62 -1.59 10.05
N ILE A 79 7.09 -0.75 9.18
CA ILE A 79 6.83 0.67 9.41
C ILE A 79 5.34 0.93 9.23
N ARG A 80 4.72 1.57 10.23
CA ARG A 80 3.38 2.13 10.15
C ARG A 80 3.46 3.64 9.85
N PHE A 81 2.72 4.10 8.85
CA PHE A 81 2.73 5.51 8.42
C PHE A 81 1.45 6.22 8.84
N ASN A 82 1.56 7.37 9.50
CA ASN A 82 0.41 8.10 10.04
C ASN A 82 -0.22 9.11 9.06
N ASN A 83 0.49 9.44 7.98
CA ASN A 83 0.15 10.54 7.08
C ASN A 83 0.22 10.14 5.59
N LEU A 84 -0.35 8.98 5.22
CA LEU A 84 -0.65 8.69 3.81
C LEU A 84 -1.98 9.37 3.44
N TRP A 85 -1.93 10.28 2.48
CA TRP A 85 -3.11 10.90 1.89
C TRP A 85 -3.49 10.23 0.57
N SER A 86 -4.72 9.73 0.51
CA SER A 86 -5.40 9.29 -0.70
C SER A 86 -6.32 10.39 -1.24
N ASN A 87 -6.96 10.14 -2.38
CA ASN A 87 -8.17 10.87 -2.71
C ASN A 87 -9.35 10.34 -1.87
N PRO A 88 -10.45 11.11 -1.72
CA PRO A 88 -11.58 10.70 -0.89
C PRO A 88 -12.39 9.51 -1.41
N THR A 89 -12.14 9.03 -2.63
CA THR A 89 -12.90 7.92 -3.26
C THR A 89 -12.01 7.00 -4.08
N CYS A 90 -12.49 5.77 -4.32
CA CYS A 90 -11.74 4.66 -4.91
C CYS A 90 -11.12 4.98 -6.28
N THR A 91 -11.92 5.48 -7.24
CA THR A 91 -11.49 5.69 -8.64
C THR A 91 -10.33 6.70 -8.75
N PRO A 92 -10.42 7.92 -8.18
CA PRO A 92 -9.29 8.85 -8.15
C PRO A 92 -8.07 8.29 -7.43
N THR A 93 -8.21 7.62 -6.27
CA THR A 93 -7.05 7.03 -5.59
C THR A 93 -6.34 6.00 -6.47
N ARG A 94 -7.08 5.05 -7.05
CA ARG A 94 -6.51 4.02 -7.92
C ARG A 94 -5.83 4.64 -9.15
N GLY A 95 -6.39 5.73 -9.68
CA GLY A 95 -5.80 6.50 -10.78
C GLY A 95 -4.45 7.10 -10.39
N THR A 96 -4.34 7.68 -9.19
CA THR A 96 -3.07 8.26 -8.69
C THR A 96 -1.97 7.21 -8.54
N ILE A 97 -2.30 6.03 -7.99
CA ILE A 97 -1.33 4.94 -7.80
C ILE A 97 -0.85 4.43 -9.16
N LEU A 98 -1.79 4.26 -10.11
CA LEU A 98 -1.46 3.70 -11.42
C LEU A 98 -0.63 4.64 -12.29
N THR A 99 -0.72 5.96 -12.09
CA THR A 99 -0.10 6.95 -13.00
C THR A 99 0.95 7.85 -12.34
N GLY A 100 1.01 7.90 -11.01
CA GLY A 100 1.85 8.85 -10.27
C GLY A 100 1.41 10.32 -10.41
N LYS A 101 0.19 10.57 -10.90
CA LYS A 101 -0.35 11.91 -11.18
C LYS A 101 -1.55 12.21 -10.28
N TYR A 102 -1.72 13.48 -9.91
CA TYR A 102 -2.98 13.95 -9.32
C TYR A 102 -4.14 13.84 -10.31
N GLY A 103 -5.37 13.73 -9.78
CA GLY A 103 -6.58 13.44 -10.56
C GLY A 103 -6.89 14.49 -11.63
N PHE A 104 -6.65 15.77 -11.34
CA PHE A 104 -6.87 16.86 -12.30
C PHE A 104 -5.97 16.77 -13.55
N ARG A 105 -4.84 16.06 -13.47
CA ARG A 105 -3.95 15.86 -14.63
C ARG A 105 -4.44 14.73 -15.55
N THR A 106 -5.21 13.78 -15.02
CA THR A 106 -5.75 12.64 -15.76
C THR A 106 -7.25 12.75 -16.05
N ASN A 107 -7.92 13.78 -15.52
CA ASN A 107 -9.38 13.95 -15.49
C ASN A 107 -10.11 12.79 -14.79
N VAL A 108 -9.47 12.18 -13.79
CA VAL A 108 -10.08 11.14 -12.94
C VAL A 108 -10.33 11.76 -11.57
N LEU A 109 -11.47 12.43 -11.43
CA LEU A 109 -11.82 13.27 -10.28
C LEU A 109 -12.99 12.70 -9.46
N ALA A 110 -13.83 11.88 -10.10
CA ALA A 110 -15.01 11.29 -9.51
C ALA A 110 -15.04 9.77 -9.67
N VAL A 111 -15.95 9.13 -8.92
CA VAL A 111 -16.25 7.71 -9.03
C VAL A 111 -16.69 7.40 -10.47
N ASP A 112 -16.17 6.30 -11.02
CA ASP A 112 -16.45 5.82 -12.39
C ASP A 112 -15.88 6.68 -13.54
N ASP A 113 -15.13 7.74 -13.27
CA ASP A 113 -14.38 8.43 -14.32
C ASP A 113 -13.37 7.46 -14.98
N PRO A 114 -13.40 7.31 -16.32
CA PRO A 114 -12.50 6.39 -17.00
C PRO A 114 -11.10 6.98 -17.10
N LEU A 115 -10.09 6.20 -16.74
CA LEU A 115 -8.71 6.54 -17.03
C LEU A 115 -8.42 6.33 -18.53
N SER A 116 -7.80 7.30 -19.19
CA SER A 116 -7.44 7.16 -20.60
C SER A 116 -6.34 6.11 -20.81
N THR A 117 -6.49 5.26 -21.83
CA THR A 117 -5.44 4.30 -22.25
C THR A 117 -4.23 4.96 -22.93
N SER A 118 -4.27 6.28 -23.12
CA SER A 118 -3.08 7.07 -23.48
C SER A 118 -2.12 7.28 -22.30
N GLU A 119 -2.58 7.09 -21.07
CA GLU A 119 -1.75 7.18 -19.88
C GLU A 119 -0.76 6.00 -19.81
N THR A 120 0.38 6.23 -19.17
CA THR A 120 1.34 5.15 -18.89
C THR A 120 1.06 4.62 -17.49
N SER A 121 0.57 3.38 -17.41
CA SER A 121 0.40 2.69 -16.13
C SER A 121 1.75 2.36 -15.49
N LEU A 122 1.75 2.13 -14.19
CA LEU A 122 2.90 1.63 -13.45
C LEU A 122 3.45 0.33 -14.06
N GLN A 123 2.59 -0.61 -14.43
CA GLN A 123 2.98 -1.88 -15.06
C GLN A 123 3.69 -1.64 -16.40
N LYS A 124 3.09 -0.83 -17.27
CA LYS A 124 3.70 -0.45 -18.55
C LYS A 124 5.01 0.31 -18.36
N TYR A 125 5.09 1.16 -17.33
CA TYR A 125 6.31 1.86 -16.97
C TYR A 125 7.42 0.88 -16.55
N LEU A 126 7.11 -0.14 -15.74
CA LEU A 126 8.07 -1.18 -15.37
C LEU A 126 8.56 -1.93 -16.61
N ASP A 127 7.67 -2.34 -17.52
CA ASP A 127 8.06 -3.05 -18.75
C ASP A 127 9.05 -2.22 -19.58
N LEU A 128 8.76 -0.93 -19.75
CA LEU A 128 9.56 0.01 -20.56
C LEU A 128 10.92 0.35 -19.93
N ASN A 129 11.03 0.33 -18.60
CA ASN A 129 12.21 0.83 -17.88
C ASN A 129 13.04 -0.27 -17.19
N THR A 130 12.57 -1.51 -17.20
CA THR A 130 13.30 -2.67 -16.63
C THR A 130 13.59 -3.76 -17.66
N ASP A 131 13.37 -3.50 -18.96
CA ASP A 131 13.46 -4.51 -20.02
C ASP A 131 12.56 -5.74 -19.72
N ASN A 132 11.33 -5.47 -19.26
CA ASN A 132 10.35 -6.50 -18.90
C ASN A 132 10.88 -7.53 -17.87
N ALA A 133 11.67 -7.04 -16.89
CA ALA A 133 12.23 -7.87 -15.82
C ALA A 133 11.16 -8.40 -14.85
N TYR A 134 10.06 -7.67 -14.68
CA TYR A 134 8.98 -8.03 -13.76
C TYR A 134 7.83 -8.74 -14.47
N ALA A 135 7.32 -9.81 -13.86
CA ALA A 135 5.94 -10.22 -14.09
C ALA A 135 5.00 -9.31 -13.27
N HIS A 136 3.87 -8.90 -13.82
CA HIS A 136 2.90 -8.10 -13.06
C HIS A 136 1.46 -8.55 -13.23
N ALA A 137 0.72 -8.41 -12.14
CA ALA A 137 -0.70 -8.71 -12.08
C ALA A 137 -1.48 -7.66 -11.30
N VAL A 138 -2.74 -7.49 -11.70
CA VAL A 138 -3.77 -6.81 -10.91
C VAL A 138 -4.88 -7.81 -10.64
N ILE A 139 -5.08 -8.16 -9.37
CA ILE A 139 -6.12 -9.09 -8.94
C ILE A 139 -7.09 -8.36 -8.04
N GLY A 140 -8.38 -8.39 -8.38
CA GLY A 140 -9.47 -7.77 -7.64
C GLY A 140 -10.10 -6.56 -8.32
N LYS A 141 -10.43 -5.51 -7.56
CA LYS A 141 -11.17 -4.34 -8.04
C LYS A 141 -10.28 -3.42 -8.90
N TRP A 142 -10.68 -3.22 -10.16
CA TRP A 142 -10.01 -2.27 -11.07
C TRP A 142 -10.51 -0.83 -10.91
N HIS A 143 -11.79 -0.60 -11.20
CA HIS A 143 -12.51 0.67 -11.02
C HIS A 143 -11.94 1.91 -11.74
N LEU A 144 -11.21 1.71 -12.84
CA LEU A 144 -10.70 2.78 -13.71
C LEU A 144 -11.31 2.77 -15.13
N SER A 145 -12.23 1.84 -15.38
CA SER A 145 -13.07 1.75 -16.58
C SER A 145 -14.00 0.56 -16.42
N ARG A 146 -15.18 0.58 -17.06
CA ARG A 146 -16.08 -0.58 -17.09
C ARG A 146 -15.76 -1.57 -18.23
N SER A 147 -14.84 -1.22 -19.15
CA SER A 147 -14.42 -2.13 -20.22
C SER A 147 -13.63 -3.32 -19.67
N ALA A 148 -13.93 -4.53 -20.17
CA ALA A 148 -13.32 -5.77 -19.69
C ALA A 148 -11.82 -5.86 -20.05
N SER A 149 -11.42 -5.34 -21.22
CA SER A 149 -10.03 -5.35 -21.68
C SER A 149 -9.17 -4.26 -21.08
N HIS A 150 -9.79 -3.26 -20.42
CA HIS A 150 -9.10 -2.05 -20.02
C HIS A 150 -7.82 -2.26 -19.17
N PRO A 151 -7.79 -3.16 -18.19
CA PRO A 151 -6.54 -3.45 -17.47
C PRO A 151 -5.41 -3.87 -18.43
N ASN A 152 -5.69 -4.75 -19.38
CA ASN A 152 -4.72 -5.20 -20.37
C ASN A 152 -4.35 -4.10 -21.37
N ASP A 153 -5.32 -3.27 -21.78
CA ASP A 153 -5.09 -2.13 -22.67
C ASP A 153 -4.18 -1.07 -22.01
N MET A 154 -4.21 -0.97 -20.68
CA MET A 154 -3.29 -0.15 -19.87
C MET A 154 -1.90 -0.77 -19.70
N GLY A 155 -1.69 -2.02 -20.11
CA GLY A 155 -0.42 -2.74 -20.00
C GLY A 155 -0.31 -3.67 -18.79
N VAL A 156 -1.42 -4.07 -18.14
CA VAL A 156 -1.38 -5.12 -17.11
C VAL A 156 -1.24 -6.50 -17.77
N GLY A 157 -0.23 -7.27 -17.34
CA GLY A 157 0.11 -8.57 -17.90
C GLY A 157 -0.92 -9.64 -17.58
N TYR A 158 -1.30 -9.75 -16.31
CA TYR A 158 -2.41 -10.60 -15.87
C TYR A 158 -3.44 -9.81 -15.05
N TYR A 159 -4.69 -9.88 -15.48
CA TYR A 159 -5.80 -9.30 -14.75
C TYR A 159 -6.85 -10.36 -14.40
N ALA A 160 -7.27 -10.39 -13.15
CA ALA A 160 -8.40 -11.20 -12.69
C ALA A 160 -9.21 -10.47 -11.61
N GLY A 161 -10.48 -10.19 -11.86
CA GLY A 161 -11.32 -9.51 -10.87
C GLY A 161 -12.59 -8.92 -11.48
N PHE A 162 -12.97 -7.70 -11.09
CA PHE A 162 -14.12 -7.01 -11.70
C PHE A 162 -13.80 -5.54 -11.98
N THR A 163 -14.39 -5.01 -13.06
CA THR A 163 -14.01 -3.69 -13.58
C THR A 163 -14.80 -2.53 -13.01
N GLY A 164 -16.00 -2.79 -12.46
CA GLY A 164 -16.84 -1.78 -11.81
C GLY A 164 -16.37 -1.38 -10.41
N GLY A 165 -17.17 -0.54 -9.74
CA GLY A 165 -16.87 -0.02 -8.40
C GLY A 165 -17.18 -0.94 -7.22
N GLY A 166 -17.84 -2.07 -7.47
CA GLY A 166 -18.18 -3.05 -6.45
C GLY A 166 -18.94 -4.22 -7.05
N VAL A 167 -19.34 -5.16 -6.21
CA VAL A 167 -20.19 -6.30 -6.57
C VAL A 167 -21.54 -6.20 -5.86
N SER A 168 -22.60 -6.72 -6.49
CA SER A 168 -23.91 -6.82 -5.86
C SER A 168 -23.98 -7.93 -4.79
N SER A 169 -23.13 -8.94 -4.92
CA SER A 169 -22.99 -10.05 -3.98
C SER A 169 -21.54 -10.50 -3.95
N TYR A 170 -21.01 -10.79 -2.77
CA TYR A 170 -19.66 -11.34 -2.63
C TYR A 170 -19.57 -12.81 -3.07
N SER A 171 -20.69 -13.49 -3.31
CA SER A 171 -20.73 -14.91 -3.72
C SER A 171 -21.60 -15.15 -4.96
N ASP A 172 -21.92 -14.09 -5.71
CA ASP A 172 -22.53 -14.17 -7.03
C ASP A 172 -22.14 -12.91 -7.82
N TRP A 173 -21.07 -13.03 -8.61
CA TRP A 173 -20.44 -11.90 -9.25
C TRP A 173 -19.79 -12.27 -10.58
N MET A 174 -19.53 -11.25 -11.39
CA MET A 174 -18.91 -11.39 -12.71
C MET A 174 -17.39 -11.30 -12.59
N LEU A 175 -16.71 -12.44 -12.61
CA LEU A 175 -15.27 -12.52 -12.74
C LEU A 175 -14.86 -12.17 -14.18
N ASN A 176 -13.87 -11.30 -14.31
CA ASN A 176 -13.22 -10.96 -15.57
C ASN A 176 -11.76 -11.39 -15.49
N VAL A 177 -11.34 -12.33 -16.35
CA VAL A 177 -9.94 -12.74 -16.51
C VAL A 177 -9.49 -12.32 -17.91
N ASN A 178 -8.55 -11.38 -17.99
CA ASN A 178 -8.00 -10.85 -19.25
C ASN A 178 -9.05 -10.55 -20.33
N GLY A 179 -10.11 -9.84 -19.96
CA GLY A 179 -11.21 -9.46 -20.86
C GLY A 179 -12.33 -10.50 -21.01
N THR A 180 -12.14 -11.73 -20.53
CA THR A 180 -13.15 -12.79 -20.58
C THR A 180 -13.97 -12.83 -19.29
N ARG A 181 -15.29 -12.67 -19.42
CA ARG A 181 -16.22 -12.62 -18.28
C ARG A 181 -16.93 -13.95 -18.04
N THR A 182 -16.93 -14.40 -16.79
CA THR A 182 -17.63 -15.59 -16.31
C THR A 182 -18.27 -15.32 -14.95
N THR A 183 -19.41 -15.95 -14.66
CA THR A 183 -19.99 -15.90 -13.31
C THR A 183 -19.16 -16.71 -12.33
N SER A 184 -18.94 -16.18 -11.14
CA SER A 184 -18.33 -16.87 -10.00
C SER A 184 -19.30 -16.89 -8.84
N THR A 185 -19.40 -18.05 -8.18
CA THR A 185 -20.15 -18.22 -6.93
C THR A 185 -19.26 -18.30 -5.69
N GLU A 186 -17.94 -18.16 -5.88
CA GLU A 186 -16.95 -18.18 -4.80
C GLU A 186 -16.90 -16.80 -4.13
N TYR A 187 -16.64 -16.79 -2.81
CA TYR A 187 -16.51 -15.56 -2.02
C TYR A 187 -15.38 -14.68 -2.59
N THR A 188 -15.65 -13.42 -2.99
CA THR A 188 -14.67 -12.59 -3.73
C THR A 188 -13.32 -12.49 -3.02
N THR A 189 -13.30 -12.28 -1.70
CA THR A 189 -12.06 -12.16 -0.91
C THR A 189 -11.24 -13.45 -0.97
N SER A 190 -11.87 -14.62 -0.83
CA SER A 190 -11.18 -15.90 -0.96
C SER A 190 -10.74 -16.15 -2.40
N LYS A 191 -11.61 -15.85 -3.38
CA LYS A 191 -11.32 -16.06 -4.80
C LYS A 191 -10.15 -15.22 -5.30
N PHE A 192 -10.06 -13.95 -4.90
CA PHE A 192 -8.92 -13.11 -5.24
C PHE A 192 -7.62 -13.65 -4.65
N THR A 193 -7.70 -14.22 -3.44
CA THR A 193 -6.54 -14.83 -2.78
C THR A 193 -6.12 -16.13 -3.44
N ASP A 194 -7.07 -16.99 -3.86
CA ASP A 194 -6.78 -18.19 -4.64
C ASP A 194 -6.07 -17.83 -5.95
N LEU A 195 -6.63 -16.87 -6.70
CA LEU A 195 -6.04 -16.38 -7.95
C LEU A 195 -4.64 -15.79 -7.74
N ALA A 196 -4.42 -15.09 -6.62
CA ALA A 196 -3.11 -14.53 -6.26
C ALA A 196 -2.09 -15.63 -5.95
N ILE A 197 -2.46 -16.64 -5.16
CA ILE A 197 -1.59 -17.77 -4.84
C ILE A 197 -1.24 -18.54 -6.12
N ASP A 198 -2.25 -18.87 -6.93
CA ASP A 198 -2.06 -19.58 -8.19
C ASP A 198 -1.16 -18.79 -9.15
N TRP A 199 -1.33 -17.47 -9.24
CA TRP A 199 -0.52 -16.63 -10.10
C TRP A 199 0.93 -16.54 -9.59
N VAL A 200 1.14 -16.30 -8.29
CA VAL A 200 2.48 -16.19 -7.70
C VAL A 200 3.28 -17.49 -7.87
N ASP A 201 2.66 -18.65 -7.65
CA ASP A 201 3.30 -19.98 -7.79
C ASP A 201 3.83 -20.26 -9.21
N GLN A 202 3.27 -19.57 -10.22
CA GLN A 202 3.69 -19.69 -11.61
C GLN A 202 4.86 -18.76 -11.99
N GLN A 203 5.34 -17.90 -11.09
CA GLN A 203 6.34 -16.89 -11.41
C GLN A 203 7.77 -17.41 -11.23
N SER A 204 8.58 -17.27 -12.28
CA SER A 204 10.04 -17.47 -12.24
C SER A 204 10.82 -16.16 -12.29
N LYS A 205 10.14 -15.05 -12.58
CA LYS A 205 10.66 -13.68 -12.54
C LYS A 205 10.33 -13.04 -11.18
N PRO A 206 11.05 -11.98 -10.76
CA PRO A 206 10.53 -11.03 -9.79
C PRO A 206 9.13 -10.58 -10.21
N TRP A 207 8.23 -10.46 -9.24
CA TRP A 207 6.83 -10.13 -9.53
C TRP A 207 6.34 -8.89 -8.79
N PHE A 208 5.42 -8.17 -9.43
CA PHE A 208 4.63 -7.10 -8.83
C PHE A 208 3.15 -7.47 -8.85
N LEU A 209 2.61 -7.76 -7.68
CA LEU A 209 1.18 -8.07 -7.50
C LEU A 209 0.47 -6.87 -6.85
N TRP A 210 -0.45 -6.28 -7.59
CA TRP A 210 -1.49 -5.39 -7.06
C TRP A 210 -2.70 -6.23 -6.69
N LEU A 211 -2.89 -6.50 -5.40
CA LEU A 211 -4.02 -7.22 -4.85
C LEU A 211 -5.03 -6.24 -4.24
N ALA A 212 -6.05 -5.90 -5.02
CA ALA A 212 -7.10 -4.98 -4.64
C ALA A 212 -8.36 -5.71 -4.18
N TYR A 213 -8.42 -6.06 -2.90
CA TYR A 213 -9.65 -6.53 -2.32
C TYR A 213 -10.76 -5.49 -2.47
N ASN A 214 -11.99 -5.98 -2.67
CA ASN A 214 -13.18 -5.14 -2.57
C ASN A 214 -13.74 -5.12 -1.15
N ALA A 215 -13.23 -5.96 -0.24
CA ALA A 215 -13.55 -5.86 1.18
C ALA A 215 -12.80 -4.67 1.82
N PRO A 216 -13.40 -3.97 2.79
CA PRO A 216 -14.76 -4.15 3.32
C PRO A 216 -15.88 -3.31 2.65
N HIS A 217 -15.76 -2.90 1.38
CA HIS A 217 -16.79 -2.13 0.68
C HIS A 217 -18.18 -2.81 0.70
N THR A 218 -19.23 -1.99 0.73
CA THR A 218 -20.63 -2.46 0.63
C THR A 218 -20.88 -3.35 -0.61
N PRO A 219 -21.89 -4.25 -0.55
CA PRO A 219 -22.82 -4.49 0.55
C PRO A 219 -22.12 -5.12 1.76
N PHE A 220 -22.42 -4.60 2.96
CA PHE A 220 -22.01 -5.27 4.18
C PHE A 220 -22.77 -6.59 4.30
N HIS A 221 -22.07 -7.62 4.74
CA HIS A 221 -22.59 -8.97 4.84
C HIS A 221 -21.84 -9.72 5.93
N LEU A 222 -22.36 -10.88 6.33
CA LEU A 222 -21.64 -11.80 7.19
C LEU A 222 -20.65 -12.62 6.33
N PRO A 223 -19.32 -12.47 6.49
CA PRO A 223 -18.36 -13.29 5.77
C PRO A 223 -18.45 -14.76 6.20
N PRO A 224 -17.76 -15.70 5.50
CA PRO A 224 -17.65 -17.08 5.96
C PRO A 224 -17.13 -17.17 7.41
N ASN A 225 -17.83 -17.94 8.26
CA ASN A 225 -17.58 -18.03 9.70
C ASN A 225 -16.14 -18.45 10.07
N ASN A 226 -15.43 -19.15 9.18
CA ASN A 226 -14.05 -19.58 9.41
C ASN A 226 -13.02 -18.47 9.17
N LEU A 227 -13.44 -17.31 8.66
CA LEU A 227 -12.56 -16.19 8.32
C LEU A 227 -12.63 -15.04 9.33
N HIS A 228 -13.51 -15.10 10.34
CA HIS A 228 -13.65 -14.04 11.34
C HIS A 228 -14.04 -14.58 12.72
N SER A 229 -13.81 -13.75 13.73
CA SER A 229 -14.01 -14.07 15.15
C SER A 229 -15.25 -13.42 15.77
N LYS A 230 -16.01 -12.61 15.00
CA LYS A 230 -17.22 -11.90 15.47
C LYS A 230 -18.40 -12.78 15.94
N GLY A 231 -18.27 -14.11 15.87
CA GLY A 231 -19.27 -15.05 16.37
C GLY A 231 -20.55 -15.09 15.54
N ALA A 232 -21.65 -15.53 16.16
CA ALA A 232 -22.95 -15.69 15.51
C ALA A 232 -23.66 -14.33 15.33
N LEU A 233 -23.33 -13.62 14.26
CA LEU A 233 -24.12 -12.49 13.78
C LEU A 233 -25.31 -13.00 12.94
N PRO A 234 -26.50 -12.38 13.01
CA PRO A 234 -27.59 -12.72 12.08
C PRO A 234 -27.20 -12.41 10.63
N ALA A 235 -27.53 -13.28 9.68
CA ALA A 235 -27.17 -13.06 8.27
C ALA A 235 -28.22 -12.25 7.48
N ASP A 236 -29.34 -11.87 8.09
CA ASP A 236 -30.41 -11.16 7.41
C ASP A 236 -30.09 -9.67 7.20
N GLU A 237 -30.58 -9.13 6.09
CA GLU A 237 -30.32 -7.74 5.68
C GLU A 237 -30.84 -6.71 6.70
N THR A 238 -31.90 -7.02 7.44
CA THR A 238 -32.46 -6.09 8.44
C THR A 238 -31.51 -5.90 9.60
N SER A 239 -30.95 -7.01 10.12
CA SER A 239 -29.94 -6.97 11.19
C SER A 239 -28.68 -6.25 10.75
N ILE A 240 -28.19 -6.51 9.54
CA ILE A 240 -26.99 -5.86 8.97
C ILE A 240 -27.20 -4.35 8.86
N ASN A 241 -28.31 -3.91 8.26
CA ASN A 241 -28.58 -2.49 8.07
C ASN A 241 -28.83 -1.75 9.39
N THR A 242 -29.34 -2.44 10.41
CA THR A 242 -29.58 -1.84 11.74
C THR A 242 -28.30 -1.61 12.51
N ASN A 243 -27.33 -2.52 12.43
CA ASN A 243 -26.04 -2.40 13.09
C ASN A 243 -24.91 -2.92 12.18
N PRO A 244 -24.43 -2.09 11.23
CA PRO A 244 -23.49 -2.55 10.20
C PRO A 244 -22.05 -2.72 10.71
N LEU A 245 -21.66 -2.07 11.80
CA LEU A 245 -20.26 -2.03 12.27
C LEU A 245 -19.69 -3.45 12.55
N PRO A 246 -20.36 -4.37 13.26
CA PRO A 246 -19.85 -5.72 13.47
C PRO A 246 -19.58 -6.50 12.18
N TYR A 247 -20.39 -6.31 11.14
CA TYR A 247 -20.22 -6.96 9.84
C TYR A 247 -19.06 -6.38 9.07
N TYR A 248 -18.93 -5.05 9.07
CA TYR A 248 -17.78 -4.36 8.50
C TYR A 248 -16.47 -4.82 9.17
N LEU A 249 -16.44 -4.92 10.49
CA LEU A 249 -15.28 -5.45 11.22
C LEU A 249 -15.04 -6.94 10.92
N ALA A 250 -16.08 -7.76 10.75
CA ALA A 250 -15.93 -9.15 10.32
C ALA A 250 -15.32 -9.27 8.90
N MET A 251 -15.72 -8.39 7.98
CA MET A 251 -15.17 -8.33 6.62
C MET A 251 -13.69 -7.97 6.62
N LEU A 252 -13.25 -7.09 7.52
CA LEU A 252 -11.84 -6.78 7.74
C LEU A 252 -11.05 -7.97 8.32
N GLU A 253 -11.61 -8.70 9.28
CA GLU A 253 -10.99 -9.94 9.79
C GLU A 253 -10.87 -11.02 8.69
N ALA A 254 -11.86 -11.10 7.81
CA ALA A 254 -11.82 -12.02 6.66
C ALA A 254 -10.74 -11.63 5.65
N LEU A 255 -10.59 -10.33 5.35
CA LEU A 255 -9.50 -9.82 4.53
C LEU A 255 -8.13 -10.17 5.16
N ASP A 256 -7.96 -9.93 6.46
CA ASP A 256 -6.69 -10.26 7.15
C ASP A 256 -6.36 -11.75 7.11
N THR A 257 -7.36 -12.60 7.32
CA THR A 257 -7.19 -14.06 7.26
C THR A 257 -6.74 -14.51 5.88
N GLU A 258 -7.34 -13.96 4.82
CA GLU A 258 -7.00 -14.29 3.44
C GLU A 258 -5.64 -13.70 3.02
N MET A 259 -5.31 -12.47 3.43
CA MET A 259 -3.97 -11.90 3.26
C MET A 259 -2.91 -12.79 3.93
N GLY A 260 -3.20 -13.25 5.15
CA GLY A 260 -2.35 -14.21 5.85
C GLY A 260 -2.15 -15.51 5.08
N ARG A 261 -3.21 -16.02 4.43
CA ARG A 261 -3.13 -17.23 3.59
C ARG A 261 -2.19 -17.05 2.39
N LEU A 262 -2.27 -15.91 1.68
CA LEU A 262 -1.33 -15.59 0.61
C LEU A 262 0.10 -15.48 1.11
N ILE A 263 0.34 -14.72 2.18
CA ILE A 263 1.71 -14.57 2.72
C ILE A 263 2.27 -15.92 3.17
N ASN A 264 1.44 -16.78 3.77
CA ASN A 264 1.86 -18.10 4.23
C ASN A 264 2.06 -19.13 3.11
N SER A 265 1.50 -18.92 1.92
CA SER A 265 1.73 -19.81 0.78
C SER A 265 3.09 -19.60 0.12
N LEU A 266 3.71 -18.43 0.31
CA LEU A 266 5.05 -18.13 -0.17
C LEU A 266 6.08 -19.07 0.50
N SER A 267 7.08 -19.49 -0.28
CA SER A 267 8.27 -20.13 0.28
C SER A 267 9.06 -19.16 1.18
N GLU A 268 9.96 -19.68 2.01
CA GLU A 268 10.78 -18.81 2.88
C GLU A 268 11.70 -17.89 2.06
N GLU A 269 12.29 -18.36 0.96
CA GLU A 269 13.08 -17.51 0.03
C GLU A 269 12.22 -16.39 -0.56
N GLU A 270 10.97 -16.68 -0.96
CA GLU A 270 10.06 -15.66 -1.48
C GLU A 270 9.65 -14.65 -0.40
N LYS A 271 9.34 -15.10 0.82
CA LYS A 271 9.01 -14.20 1.94
C LYS A 271 10.16 -13.25 2.23
N GLU A 272 11.38 -13.76 2.32
CA GLU A 272 12.60 -12.97 2.53
C GLU A 272 12.89 -12.01 1.36
N ASN A 273 12.44 -12.36 0.14
CA ASN A 273 12.61 -11.54 -1.05
C ASN A 273 11.44 -10.58 -1.34
N THR A 274 10.38 -10.53 -0.53
CA THR A 274 9.16 -9.76 -0.82
C THR A 274 9.07 -8.49 0.01
N ILE A 275 8.75 -7.36 -0.63
CA ILE A 275 8.27 -6.13 0.03
C ILE A 275 6.76 -6.13 0.00
N ILE A 276 6.14 -5.91 1.15
CA ILE A 276 4.69 -5.86 1.32
C ILE A 276 4.28 -4.43 1.69
N ILE A 277 3.38 -3.85 0.90
CA ILE A 277 2.77 -2.55 1.13
C ILE A 277 1.27 -2.77 1.31
N PHE A 278 0.73 -2.40 2.47
CA PHE A 278 -0.71 -2.44 2.74
C PHE A 278 -1.25 -1.02 2.81
N ILE A 279 -2.37 -0.74 2.14
CA ILE A 279 -3.10 0.53 2.24
C ILE A 279 -4.62 0.34 2.32
N GLY A 280 -5.32 1.34 2.88
CA GLY A 280 -6.72 1.62 2.54
C GLY A 280 -6.80 2.58 1.34
N ASP A 281 -7.80 2.47 0.48
CA ASP A 281 -7.92 3.34 -0.71
C ASP A 281 -8.62 4.69 -0.46
N ASN A 282 -9.46 4.77 0.56
CA ASN A 282 -10.08 5.99 1.07
C ASN A 282 -10.61 5.78 2.50
N GLY A 283 -11.12 6.85 3.10
CA GLY A 283 -11.77 6.82 4.40
C GLY A 283 -12.88 5.79 4.57
N THR A 284 -13.24 5.53 5.83
CA THR A 284 -14.32 4.62 6.23
C THR A 284 -15.70 5.14 5.78
N PRO A 285 -16.67 4.27 5.41
CA PRO A 285 -18.00 4.72 5.04
C PRO A 285 -18.75 5.34 6.24
N GLY A 286 -19.57 6.36 5.99
CA GLY A 286 -20.30 7.07 7.05
C GLY A 286 -21.23 6.18 7.89
N GLN A 287 -21.65 5.02 7.37
CA GLN A 287 -22.48 4.04 8.08
C GLN A 287 -21.75 3.34 9.24
N VAL A 288 -20.42 3.25 9.18
CA VAL A 288 -19.59 2.47 10.11
C VAL A 288 -18.39 3.28 10.66
N ALA A 289 -18.31 4.56 10.30
CA ALA A 289 -17.30 5.48 10.80
C ALA A 289 -17.40 5.64 12.32
N GLN A 290 -16.24 5.69 12.96
CA GLN A 290 -16.07 5.86 14.39
C GLN A 290 -15.28 7.14 14.66
N GLU A 291 -15.71 7.91 15.68
CA GLU A 291 -15.13 9.20 16.13
C GLU A 291 -15.17 10.36 15.11
N TYR A 292 -14.93 10.10 13.83
CA TYR A 292 -15.15 11.07 12.77
C TYR A 292 -16.64 11.39 12.63
N ASN A 293 -16.95 12.64 12.27
CA ASN A 293 -18.29 12.97 11.80
C ASN A 293 -18.58 12.18 10.51
N SER A 294 -19.74 11.53 10.42
CA SER A 294 -20.11 10.68 9.28
C SER A 294 -20.22 11.41 7.92
N ARG A 295 -20.16 12.74 7.91
CA ARG A 295 -20.07 13.59 6.69
C ARG A 295 -18.64 14.04 6.37
N ARG A 296 -17.67 13.66 7.19
CA ARG A 296 -16.24 14.02 7.10
C ARG A 296 -15.35 12.78 6.89
N VAL A 297 -15.92 11.73 6.29
CA VAL A 297 -15.25 10.45 6.01
C VAL A 297 -15.20 10.19 4.51
N LYS A 298 -15.29 8.92 4.04
CA LYS A 298 -15.34 8.57 2.62
C LYS A 298 -16.14 9.58 1.80
N GLY A 299 -15.57 10.04 0.69
CA GLY A 299 -16.18 11.00 -0.22
C GLY A 299 -15.93 12.48 0.14
N SER A 300 -15.25 12.77 1.25
CA SER A 300 -14.95 14.14 1.66
C SER A 300 -13.44 14.43 1.75
N VAL A 301 -13.06 15.68 1.50
CA VAL A 301 -11.66 16.14 1.64
C VAL A 301 -11.21 16.32 3.10
N TYR A 302 -12.05 15.98 4.08
CA TYR A 302 -11.71 15.98 5.50
C TYR A 302 -10.78 14.83 5.88
N GLN A 303 -10.16 14.89 7.07
CA GLN A 303 -9.13 13.93 7.51
C GLN A 303 -9.62 12.49 7.50
N GLY A 304 -10.87 12.27 7.91
CA GLY A 304 -11.48 10.94 7.89
C GLY A 304 -11.75 10.39 6.48
N GLY A 305 -11.65 11.22 5.43
CA GLY A 305 -11.82 10.83 4.03
C GLY A 305 -10.51 10.62 3.28
N VAL A 306 -9.47 11.41 3.58
CA VAL A 306 -8.20 11.40 2.84
C VAL A 306 -7.05 10.71 3.58
N ASN A 307 -7.05 10.67 4.91
CA ASN A 307 -5.94 10.05 5.66
C ASN A 307 -6.24 8.56 5.87
N VAL A 308 -5.45 7.71 5.23
CA VAL A 308 -5.68 6.26 5.15
C VAL A 308 -4.52 5.48 5.77
N PRO A 309 -4.74 4.24 6.24
CA PRO A 309 -3.68 3.44 6.83
C PRO A 309 -2.64 3.08 5.77
N MET A 310 -1.36 3.12 6.13
CA MET A 310 -0.29 2.50 5.35
C MET A 310 0.72 1.75 6.24
N ILE A 311 1.05 0.54 5.81
CA ILE A 311 2.07 -0.30 6.45
C ILE A 311 3.03 -0.79 5.36
N VAL A 312 4.33 -0.74 5.63
CA VAL A 312 5.36 -1.31 4.75
C VAL A 312 6.27 -2.24 5.55
N SER A 313 6.48 -3.46 5.06
CA SER A 313 7.27 -4.51 5.72
C SER A 313 7.97 -5.40 4.68
N GLY A 314 8.97 -6.17 5.09
CA GLY A 314 9.64 -7.15 4.24
C GLY A 314 11.02 -6.71 3.74
N LYS A 315 11.44 -7.21 2.57
CA LYS A 315 12.82 -7.02 2.05
C LYS A 315 13.24 -5.55 2.02
N GLY A 316 14.42 -5.25 2.56
CA GLY A 316 14.99 -3.90 2.56
C GLY A 316 14.32 -2.90 3.51
N VAL A 317 13.32 -3.32 4.30
CA VAL A 317 12.73 -2.51 5.38
C VAL A 317 13.52 -2.77 6.66
N GLU A 318 14.42 -1.86 6.99
CA GLU A 318 15.34 -2.00 8.13
C GLU A 318 14.75 -1.44 9.43
N ARG A 319 13.79 -0.53 9.32
CA ARG A 319 13.09 0.06 10.47
C ARG A 319 11.94 -0.84 10.90
N ILE A 320 12.11 -1.49 12.04
CA ILE A 320 11.19 -2.48 12.61
C ILE A 320 10.36 -1.88 13.74
N ASN A 321 9.05 -2.18 13.77
CA ASN A 321 8.09 -1.64 14.73
C ASN A 321 8.14 -0.10 14.79
N ALA A 322 8.35 0.52 13.63
CA ALA A 322 8.58 1.95 13.52
C ALA A 322 7.28 2.68 13.16
N ILE A 323 7.18 3.94 13.61
CA ILE A 323 6.12 4.86 13.20
C ILE A 323 6.77 5.96 12.37
N GLU A 324 6.20 6.23 11.20
CA GLU A 324 6.63 7.31 10.31
C GLU A 324 5.53 8.37 10.17
N ASN A 325 5.94 9.64 10.30
CA ASN A 325 5.05 10.80 10.26
C ASN A 325 5.27 11.67 9.02
N ALA A 326 6.24 11.33 8.16
CA ALA A 326 6.41 11.96 6.85
C ALA A 326 5.07 12.02 6.09
N LEU A 327 4.81 13.14 5.41
CA LEU A 327 3.66 13.29 4.54
C LEU A 327 3.87 12.47 3.28
N ILE A 328 2.95 11.56 2.97
CA ILE A 328 2.99 10.72 1.77
C ILE A 328 1.67 10.91 1.03
N ASN A 329 1.71 10.84 -0.29
CA ASN A 329 0.51 10.82 -1.13
C ASN A 329 0.39 9.47 -1.85
N THR A 330 -0.82 9.01 -2.19
CA THR A 330 -0.98 7.77 -2.96
C THR A 330 -0.35 7.84 -4.35
N THR A 331 -0.10 9.03 -4.90
CA THR A 331 0.75 9.19 -6.09
C THR A 331 2.15 8.60 -5.89
N ASP A 332 2.73 8.76 -4.69
CA ASP A 332 4.11 8.39 -4.35
C ASP A 332 4.37 6.88 -4.46
N LEU A 333 3.32 6.06 -4.44
CA LEU A 333 3.42 4.61 -4.66
C LEU A 333 3.96 4.29 -6.05
N PHE A 334 3.68 5.11 -7.07
CA PHE A 334 4.18 4.89 -8.42
C PHE A 334 5.73 4.91 -8.45
N ALA A 335 6.33 6.04 -8.04
CA ALA A 335 7.79 6.19 -8.06
C ALA A 335 8.45 5.22 -7.08
N THR A 336 7.82 4.97 -5.91
CA THR A 336 8.38 4.04 -4.92
C THR A 336 8.44 2.62 -5.45
N ILE A 337 7.37 2.12 -6.07
CA ILE A 337 7.35 0.76 -6.64
C ILE A 337 8.32 0.67 -7.82
N ALA A 338 8.39 1.69 -8.67
CA ALA A 338 9.35 1.74 -9.77
C ALA A 338 10.82 1.75 -9.27
N ASP A 339 11.12 2.48 -8.20
CA ASP A 339 12.45 2.50 -7.55
C ASP A 339 12.79 1.14 -6.93
N ILE A 340 11.83 0.50 -6.23
CA ILE A 340 11.99 -0.86 -5.71
C ILE A 340 12.29 -1.85 -6.85
N ALA A 341 11.61 -1.70 -7.98
CA ALA A 341 11.79 -2.53 -9.18
C ALA A 341 13.09 -2.25 -9.95
N GLY A 342 13.96 -1.38 -9.44
CA GLY A 342 15.31 -1.16 -10.00
C GLY A 342 15.37 -0.21 -11.19
N THR A 343 14.31 0.56 -11.46
CA THR A 343 14.33 1.60 -12.52
C THR A 343 15.23 2.80 -12.18
N GLY A 344 15.57 2.97 -10.90
CA GLY A 344 16.37 4.09 -10.40
C GLY A 344 15.64 5.44 -10.34
N ILE A 345 14.34 5.48 -10.65
CA ILE A 345 13.57 6.73 -10.60
C ILE A 345 13.24 7.14 -9.16
N THR A 346 13.56 8.37 -8.79
CA THR A 346 13.22 8.90 -7.47
C THR A 346 12.03 9.84 -7.49
N GLU A 347 11.71 10.45 -8.64
CA GLU A 347 10.55 11.32 -8.83
C GLU A 347 10.01 11.21 -10.26
N VAL A 348 8.68 11.23 -10.43
CA VAL A 348 8.00 11.28 -11.73
C VAL A 348 6.63 11.89 -11.58
N HIS A 349 6.27 12.83 -12.45
CA HIS A 349 5.00 13.56 -12.37
C HIS A 349 4.80 14.21 -10.98
N ASP A 350 3.78 13.78 -10.22
CA ASP A 350 3.50 14.26 -8.86
C ASP A 350 3.97 13.27 -7.77
N SER A 351 4.63 12.18 -8.19
CA SER A 351 5.09 11.07 -7.35
C SER A 351 6.55 11.22 -6.96
N LYS A 352 6.87 10.93 -5.69
CA LYS A 352 8.21 10.86 -5.12
C LYS A 352 8.44 9.51 -4.45
N SER A 353 9.59 8.89 -4.65
CA SER A 353 9.93 7.61 -4.04
C SER A 353 10.21 7.80 -2.55
N PHE A 354 9.39 7.19 -1.69
CA PHE A 354 9.61 7.19 -0.24
C PHE A 354 10.46 6.01 0.25
N LYS A 355 11.07 5.23 -0.66
CA LYS A 355 11.91 4.06 -0.35
C LYS A 355 13.03 4.39 0.64
N THR A 356 13.57 5.61 0.62
CA THR A 356 14.59 6.07 1.57
C THR A 356 14.13 6.03 3.04
N LEU A 357 12.82 6.12 3.27
CA LEU A 357 12.21 5.99 4.61
C LEU A 357 12.27 4.56 5.14
N PHE A 358 12.63 3.55 4.34
CA PHE A 358 12.73 2.15 4.79
C PHE A 358 13.89 1.93 5.76
N SER A 359 14.97 2.70 5.62
CA SER A 359 16.16 2.64 6.47
C SER A 359 16.42 3.94 7.25
N ASN A 360 15.86 5.07 6.82
CA ASN A 360 16.10 6.37 7.44
C ASN A 360 14.82 7.00 7.96
N THR A 361 14.93 7.79 9.03
CA THR A 361 13.92 8.79 9.37
C THR A 361 14.34 10.11 8.75
N LEU A 362 13.55 10.62 7.81
CA LEU A 362 13.79 11.94 7.22
C LEU A 362 12.94 12.97 7.97
N LEU A 363 13.58 14.06 8.41
CA LEU A 363 12.86 15.16 9.06
C LEU A 363 11.78 15.77 8.16
N ASN A 364 11.99 15.71 6.84
CA ASN A 364 11.03 16.20 5.86
C ASN A 364 11.21 15.52 4.50
N PHE A 365 10.37 14.54 4.19
CA PHE A 365 10.32 13.90 2.86
C PHE A 365 9.55 14.75 1.84
N ARG A 366 8.43 15.35 2.28
CA ARG A 366 7.52 16.16 1.47
C ARG A 366 6.93 17.25 2.36
N ASP A 367 7.06 18.50 1.92
CA ASP A 367 6.55 19.66 2.66
C ASP A 367 5.02 19.72 2.72
N TYR A 368 4.37 19.29 1.62
CA TYR A 368 2.93 19.40 1.45
C TYR A 368 2.32 18.17 0.77
N THR A 369 1.14 17.77 1.23
CA THR A 369 0.30 16.79 0.54
C THR A 369 -1.06 17.38 0.20
N TYR A 370 -1.65 16.88 -0.88
CA TYR A 370 -2.80 17.44 -1.57
C TYR A 370 -3.81 16.34 -1.91
N ALA A 371 -5.09 16.67 -1.84
CA ALA A 371 -6.18 15.79 -2.29
C ALA A 371 -7.34 16.62 -2.84
N GLU A 372 -8.18 16.00 -3.66
CA GLU A 372 -9.23 16.72 -4.37
C GLU A 372 -10.50 15.92 -4.64
N THR A 373 -11.58 16.66 -4.76
CA THR A 373 -12.86 16.33 -5.41
C THR A 373 -13.30 17.60 -6.18
N GLU A 374 -14.57 17.98 -6.09
CA GLU A 374 -15.02 19.36 -6.34
C GLU A 374 -14.44 20.33 -5.30
N ASP A 375 -14.12 19.84 -4.10
CA ASP A 375 -13.39 20.57 -3.06
C ASP A 375 -11.88 20.31 -3.18
N LEU A 376 -11.07 21.24 -2.69
CA LEU A 376 -9.61 21.13 -2.68
C LEU A 376 -9.08 21.15 -1.25
N THR A 377 -8.09 20.29 -0.96
CA THR A 377 -7.38 20.36 0.32
C THR A 377 -5.87 20.20 0.17
N ILE A 378 -5.14 20.92 1.02
CA ILE A 378 -3.70 20.83 1.16
C ILE A 378 -3.36 20.86 2.66
N ARG A 379 -2.29 20.16 3.05
CA ARG A 379 -1.70 20.33 4.38
C ARG A 379 -0.19 20.41 4.32
N ASN A 380 0.38 21.04 5.34
CA ASN A 380 1.76 20.80 5.75
C ASN A 380 1.76 19.90 7.01
N ASN A 381 2.88 19.83 7.72
CA ASN A 381 3.01 18.98 8.91
C ASN A 381 2.03 19.35 10.04
N THR A 382 1.60 20.61 10.14
CA THR A 382 0.84 21.12 11.29
C THR A 382 -0.59 21.52 10.96
N HIS A 383 -0.81 22.11 9.78
CA HIS A 383 -2.09 22.70 9.41
C HIS A 383 -2.62 22.11 8.12
N LYS A 384 -3.94 22.07 8.04
CA LYS A 384 -4.70 21.69 6.86
C LYS A 384 -5.63 22.81 6.46
N TYR A 385 -5.63 23.11 5.17
CA TYR A 385 -6.46 24.11 4.53
C TYR A 385 -7.40 23.43 3.53
N ILE A 386 -8.65 23.89 3.48
CA ILE A 386 -9.69 23.39 2.59
C ILE A 386 -10.34 24.58 1.88
N VAL A 387 -10.54 24.45 0.58
CA VAL A 387 -11.37 25.34 -0.25
C VAL A 387 -12.52 24.51 -0.79
N PHE A 388 -13.75 24.87 -0.44
CA PHE A 388 -14.94 24.19 -0.91
C PHE A 388 -15.37 24.72 -2.28
N ASP A 389 -16.13 23.94 -3.06
CA ASP A 389 -16.61 24.33 -4.40
C ASP A 389 -17.31 25.71 -4.38
N ASN A 390 -18.06 25.96 -3.31
CA ASN A 390 -18.86 27.17 -3.13
C ASN A 390 -18.03 28.40 -2.71
N GLY A 391 -16.70 28.27 -2.66
CA GLY A 391 -15.75 29.31 -2.27
C GLY A 391 -15.58 29.50 -0.76
N ALA A 392 -16.26 28.72 0.08
CA ALA A 392 -15.98 28.72 1.51
C ALA A 392 -14.60 28.12 1.79
N GLU A 393 -14.00 28.52 2.91
CA GLU A 393 -12.67 28.06 3.32
C GLU A 393 -12.72 27.48 4.74
N ALA A 394 -11.82 26.54 5.03
CA ALA A 394 -11.55 26.10 6.39
C ALA A 394 -10.04 25.93 6.65
N LEU A 395 -9.62 26.22 7.87
CA LEU A 395 -8.25 26.02 8.34
C LEU A 395 -8.29 25.26 9.66
N TYR A 396 -7.48 24.21 9.78
CA TYR A 396 -7.40 23.37 10.96
C TYR A 396 -5.95 23.17 11.39
N ASN A 397 -5.68 23.29 12.69
CA ASN A 397 -4.42 22.89 13.30
C ASN A 397 -4.51 21.41 13.71
N LEU A 398 -3.96 20.52 12.88
CA LEU A 398 -4.01 19.08 13.08
C LEU A 398 -3.15 18.61 14.25
N GLY A 399 -2.11 19.37 14.61
CA GLY A 399 -1.29 19.10 15.79
C GLY A 399 -2.05 19.35 17.10
N SER A 400 -3.04 20.26 17.08
CA SER A 400 -3.88 20.56 18.23
C SER A 400 -5.11 19.64 18.29
N ASN A 401 -5.73 19.36 17.15
CA ASN A 401 -6.85 18.42 17.08
C ASN A 401 -6.88 17.69 15.72
N PRO A 402 -6.60 16.37 15.70
CA PRO A 402 -6.58 15.60 14.45
C PRO A 402 -7.97 15.41 13.82
N LEU A 403 -9.06 15.69 14.56
CA LEU A 403 -10.45 15.59 14.09
C LEU A 403 -10.98 16.89 13.47
N GLU A 404 -10.08 17.84 13.13
CA GLU A 404 -10.41 19.08 12.42
C GLU A 404 -11.44 19.94 13.17
N ASN A 405 -11.13 20.25 14.44
CA ASN A 405 -11.93 21.13 15.28
C ASN A 405 -11.08 21.92 16.30
N PRO A 406 -11.25 23.25 16.43
CA PRO A 406 -12.18 24.10 15.69
C PRO A 406 -11.69 24.43 14.26
N ASN A 407 -12.61 24.87 13.39
CA ASN A 407 -12.24 25.59 12.17
C ASN A 407 -11.77 27.00 12.58
N LEU A 408 -10.50 27.30 12.35
CA LEU A 408 -9.88 28.58 12.73
C LEU A 408 -10.41 29.77 11.93
N LEU A 409 -11.09 29.52 10.79
CA LEU A 409 -11.74 30.57 9.99
C LEU A 409 -13.18 30.87 10.42
N ASN A 410 -13.70 30.19 11.44
CA ASN A 410 -15.01 30.53 11.99
C ASN A 410 -14.98 31.94 12.64
N PRO A 411 -16.07 32.73 12.56
CA PRO A 411 -16.10 34.09 13.12
C PRO A 411 -15.70 34.19 14.61
N ASN A 412 -15.99 33.15 15.40
CA ASN A 412 -15.65 33.09 16.82
C ASN A 412 -14.18 32.72 17.11
N GLN A 413 -13.39 32.43 16.07
CA GLN A 413 -11.94 32.13 16.16
C GLN A 413 -11.09 33.26 15.57
N LEU A 414 -11.72 34.28 14.98
CA LEU A 414 -11.03 35.39 14.35
C LEU A 414 -10.76 36.56 15.32
N PRO A 415 -9.70 37.35 15.08
CA PRO A 415 -8.70 37.19 14.02
C PRO A 415 -7.76 35.99 14.27
N LEU A 416 -7.17 35.44 13.20
CA LEU A 416 -6.09 34.47 13.33
C LEU A 416 -4.90 35.11 14.05
N ASN A 417 -4.11 34.31 14.77
CA ASN A 417 -2.79 34.75 15.22
C ASN A 417 -1.81 34.78 14.04
N ASP A 418 -0.68 35.47 14.20
CA ASP A 418 0.33 35.65 13.15
C ASP A 418 0.83 34.32 12.55
N THR A 419 0.92 33.26 13.37
CA THR A 419 1.38 31.94 12.91
C THR A 419 0.35 31.28 12.01
N ASP A 420 -0.91 31.23 12.44
CA ASP A 420 -2.00 30.61 11.69
C ASP A 420 -2.28 31.40 10.39
N GLU A 421 -2.19 32.74 10.43
CA GLU A 421 -2.34 33.58 9.24
C GLU A 421 -1.21 33.34 8.23
N SER A 422 0.05 33.29 8.69
CA SER A 422 1.19 32.98 7.82
C SER A 422 1.03 31.61 7.16
N ILE A 423 0.63 30.59 7.92
CA ILE A 423 0.47 29.23 7.41
C ILE A 423 -0.72 29.12 6.44
N LYS A 424 -1.83 29.82 6.72
CA LYS A 424 -2.95 29.91 5.76
C LYS A 424 -2.48 30.45 4.41
N ASN A 425 -1.71 31.55 4.43
CA ASN A 425 -1.20 32.19 3.22
C ASN A 425 -0.22 31.30 2.45
N GLU A 426 0.66 30.59 3.16
CA GLU A 426 1.55 29.57 2.62
C GLU A 426 0.76 28.45 1.91
N LEU A 427 -0.19 27.83 2.62
CA LEU A 427 -0.99 26.73 2.08
C LEU A 427 -1.86 27.16 0.90
N SER A 428 -2.49 28.33 0.96
CA SER A 428 -3.29 28.86 -0.14
C SER A 428 -2.45 29.14 -1.39
N SER A 429 -1.24 29.71 -1.20
CA SER A 429 -0.30 29.96 -2.30
C SER A 429 0.17 28.65 -2.93
N LYS A 430 0.52 27.65 -2.10
CA LYS A 430 0.97 26.35 -2.59
C LYS A 430 -0.13 25.56 -3.28
N LEU A 431 -1.36 25.64 -2.79
CA LEU A 431 -2.52 25.06 -3.45
C LEU A 431 -2.70 25.64 -4.87
N THR A 432 -2.56 26.95 -5.01
CA THR A 432 -2.62 27.64 -6.30
C THR A 432 -1.48 27.20 -7.23
N GLU A 433 -0.26 27.03 -6.69
CA GLU A 433 0.89 26.52 -7.46
C GLU A 433 0.66 25.10 -7.98
N ILE A 434 0.09 24.20 -7.18
CA ILE A 434 -0.19 22.81 -7.59
C ILE A 434 -1.23 22.76 -8.72
N ARG A 435 -2.21 23.67 -8.71
CA ARG A 435 -3.34 23.70 -9.65
C ARG A 435 -3.07 24.45 -10.96
N ASN A 436 -2.00 25.23 -11.03
CA ASN A 436 -1.55 25.92 -12.23
C ASN A 436 -0.53 25.07 -13.00
#